data_AF-J0SLX3-F1
#
_entry.id   AF-J0SLX3-F1
#
_cell.length_a   1.000
_cell.length_b   1.000
_cell.length_c   1.000
_cell.angle_alpha   90.00
_cell.angle_beta   90.00
_cell.angle_gamma   90.00
#
_symmetry.space_group_name_H-M   'P 1'
#
loop_
_entity.id
_entity.type
_entity.pdbx_description
1 polymer ?
#
loop_
_entity_poly.entity_id
_entity_poly.type
_entity_poly.pdbx_seq_one_letter_code
_entity_poly.pdbx_strand_id
1 'polypeptide(L)'
;MASVSKNEVNLDNLRQVADEKAIPVLEYDEPLLIFPLGDWVDEESDIPGGGTRQGYGYKREWLESSVRKQHYQEIGESTCSWWKLSEDTIQQKGIEYAVAAYRGVTRALFRIKPDTWEDTFESDADDGYGRRIGWQFDIVDSGDVFDQVVGEHGHRVEPRPTQNQRYWPW
;
A
#
# COMPACT_ATOMS: atom_id res chain seq x y z
N MET A 1 -8.51 -7.03 -44.59
CA MET A 1 -8.84 -5.81 -43.80
C MET A 1 -9.32 -6.30 -42.45
N ALA A 2 -8.72 -6.01 -41.30
CA ALA A 2 -7.87 -4.90 -40.91
C ALA A 2 -6.58 -5.37 -40.19
N SER A 3 -5.47 -4.69 -40.46
CA SER A 3 -4.29 -4.69 -39.59
C SER A 3 -4.56 -3.77 -38.42
N VAL A 4 -4.59 -4.29 -37.19
CA VAL A 4 -4.50 -3.46 -36.00
C VAL A 4 -3.02 -3.11 -35.81
N SER A 5 -2.72 -1.83 -36.00
CA SER A 5 -1.38 -1.25 -35.98
C SER A 5 -0.79 -1.31 -34.57
N LYS A 6 0.40 -1.91 -34.42
CA LYS A 6 1.20 -1.99 -33.18
C LYS A 6 1.82 -0.65 -32.75
N ASN A 7 1.29 0.49 -33.20
CA ASN A 7 1.85 1.82 -32.97
C ASN A 7 0.98 2.75 -32.12
N GLU A 8 -0.07 2.25 -31.47
CA GLU A 8 -0.55 2.88 -30.23
C GLU A 8 0.44 2.54 -29.12
N VAL A 9 1.60 3.20 -29.14
CA VAL A 9 2.32 3.45 -27.88
C VAL A 9 1.29 4.13 -26.99
N ASN A 10 0.76 3.36 -26.05
CA ASN A 10 -0.43 3.65 -25.27
C ASN A 10 -0.33 5.08 -24.69
N LEU A 11 -0.97 6.03 -25.37
CA LEU A 11 -0.92 7.46 -25.05
C LEU A 11 -1.47 7.71 -23.64
N ASP A 12 -2.36 6.83 -23.16
CA ASP A 12 -2.88 6.87 -21.79
C ASP A 12 -1.80 6.50 -20.78
N ASN A 13 -0.93 5.52 -21.06
CA ASN A 13 0.22 5.23 -20.19
C ASN A 13 1.22 6.40 -20.16
N LEU A 14 1.47 7.09 -21.27
CA LEU A 14 2.40 8.23 -21.30
C LEU A 14 1.84 9.46 -20.57
N ARG A 15 0.55 9.76 -20.75
CA ARG A 15 -0.15 10.81 -19.99
C ARG A 15 -0.18 10.48 -18.51
N GLN A 16 -0.54 9.26 -18.17
CA GLN A 16 -0.57 8.79 -16.79
C GLN A 16 0.81 8.89 -16.11
N VAL A 17 1.90 8.55 -16.82
CA VAL A 17 3.27 8.71 -16.30
C VAL A 17 3.66 10.20 -16.16
N ALA A 18 3.20 11.06 -17.07
CA ALA A 18 3.44 12.50 -16.98
C ALA A 18 2.69 13.13 -15.80
N ASP A 19 1.43 12.74 -15.60
CA ASP A 19 0.60 13.17 -14.48
C ASP A 19 1.22 12.70 -13.16
N GLU A 20 1.68 11.43 -13.09
CA GLU A 20 2.39 10.91 -11.92
C GLU A 20 3.69 11.67 -11.62
N LYS A 21 4.42 12.16 -12.63
CA LYS A 21 5.62 12.99 -12.44
C LYS A 21 5.31 14.42 -12.00
N ALA A 22 4.11 14.92 -12.24
CA ALA A 22 3.68 16.25 -11.80
C ALA A 22 3.24 16.25 -10.32
N ILE A 23 3.00 15.07 -9.73
CA ILE A 23 2.62 14.92 -8.33
C ILE A 23 3.78 15.39 -7.43
N PRO A 24 3.51 16.15 -6.35
CA PRO A 24 4.55 16.56 -5.39
C PRO A 24 5.23 15.36 -4.75
N VAL A 25 6.49 15.53 -4.34
CA VAL A 25 7.21 14.49 -3.56
C VAL A 25 6.65 14.47 -2.14
N LEU A 26 6.64 13.30 -1.51
CA LEU A 26 6.27 13.16 -0.10
C LEU A 26 7.31 13.87 0.76
N GLU A 27 6.88 14.89 1.50
CA GLU A 27 7.73 15.68 2.40
C GLU A 27 7.44 15.45 3.89
N TYR A 28 6.51 14.55 4.20
CA TYR A 28 6.20 14.16 5.58
C TYR A 28 7.46 13.65 6.28
N ASP A 29 7.74 14.08 7.49
CA ASP A 29 9.01 13.83 8.18
C ASP A 29 8.90 12.86 9.36
N GLU A 30 7.69 12.47 9.76
CA GLU A 30 7.49 11.46 10.79
C GLU A 30 7.50 10.03 10.23
N PRO A 31 7.74 9.01 11.08
CA PRO A 31 7.87 7.64 10.61
C PRO A 31 6.59 7.01 10.03
N LEU A 32 6.71 6.40 8.85
CA LEU A 32 5.61 5.68 8.17
C LEU A 32 6.04 4.27 7.74
N LEU A 33 5.07 3.38 7.57
CA LEU A 33 5.26 2.08 6.91
C LEU A 33 4.62 2.10 5.52
N ILE A 34 5.44 2.22 4.48
CA ILE A 34 4.96 2.31 3.09
C ILE A 34 4.92 0.93 2.45
N PHE A 35 3.77 0.57 1.89
CA PHE A 35 3.50 -0.65 1.13
C PHE A 35 3.38 -0.35 -0.36
N PRO A 36 4.41 -0.66 -1.16
CA PRO A 36 4.31 -0.59 -2.62
C PRO A 36 3.44 -1.74 -3.12
N LEU A 37 2.21 -1.44 -3.52
CA LEU A 37 1.26 -2.40 -4.04
C LEU A 37 1.53 -2.67 -5.53
N GLY A 38 1.43 -3.94 -5.90
CA GLY A 38 1.39 -4.39 -7.29
C GLY A 38 -0.02 -4.29 -7.89
N ASP A 39 -0.18 -4.80 -9.11
CA ASP A 39 -1.50 -5.02 -9.68
C ASP A 39 -2.28 -6.04 -8.84
N TRP A 40 -3.61 -5.92 -8.85
CA TRP A 40 -4.49 -6.80 -8.09
C TRP A 40 -4.34 -8.28 -8.45
N VAL A 41 -4.37 -9.13 -7.42
CA VAL A 41 -4.37 -10.59 -7.51
C VAL A 41 -5.58 -11.12 -6.76
N ASP A 42 -6.41 -11.91 -7.44
CA ASP A 42 -7.54 -12.61 -6.84
C ASP A 42 -7.03 -13.86 -6.11
N GLU A 43 -6.89 -13.74 -4.79
CA GLU A 43 -6.39 -14.79 -3.91
C GLU A 43 -7.02 -14.62 -2.53
N GLU A 44 -7.83 -15.61 -2.14
CA GLU A 44 -8.44 -15.63 -0.83
C GLU A 44 -7.41 -15.92 0.25
N SER A 45 -7.41 -15.14 1.33
CA SER A 45 -6.48 -15.33 2.44
C SER A 45 -7.06 -14.80 3.74
N ASP A 46 -6.74 -15.46 4.85
CA ASP A 46 -7.08 -14.96 6.18
C ASP A 46 -6.34 -13.66 6.49
N ILE A 47 -6.99 -12.79 7.25
CA ILE A 47 -6.44 -11.51 7.73
C ILE A 47 -6.60 -11.41 9.26
N PRO A 48 -5.76 -10.61 9.94
CA PRO A 48 -5.90 -10.29 11.36
C PRO A 48 -7.31 -9.84 11.72
N GLY A 49 -7.77 -10.23 12.90
CA GLY A 49 -9.14 -10.03 13.37
C GLY A 49 -10.12 -11.12 12.93
N GLY A 50 -9.63 -12.22 12.33
CA GLY A 50 -10.44 -13.39 11.97
C GLY A 50 -11.31 -13.20 10.73
N GLY A 51 -10.96 -12.26 9.86
CA GLY A 51 -11.60 -12.06 8.56
C GLY A 51 -10.89 -12.82 7.44
N THR A 52 -11.48 -12.75 6.25
CA THR A 52 -10.89 -13.30 5.03
C THR A 52 -10.99 -12.26 3.91
N ARG A 53 -9.86 -11.92 3.27
CA ARG A 53 -9.83 -11.04 2.09
C ARG A 53 -9.95 -11.87 0.81
N GLN A 54 -10.48 -11.28 -0.25
CA GLN A 54 -10.72 -11.96 -1.54
C GLN A 54 -9.59 -11.75 -2.56
N GLY A 55 -8.63 -10.88 -2.24
CA GLY A 55 -7.48 -10.59 -3.07
C GLY A 55 -6.61 -9.52 -2.43
N TYR A 56 -5.52 -9.17 -3.11
CA TYR A 56 -4.60 -8.14 -2.65
C TYR A 56 -3.97 -7.37 -3.80
N GLY A 57 -3.47 -6.18 -3.49
CA GLY A 57 -2.81 -5.29 -4.44
C GLY A 57 -3.67 -4.07 -4.75
N TYR A 58 -3.60 -3.59 -5.99
CA TYR A 58 -4.31 -2.38 -6.38
C TYR A 58 -4.94 -2.53 -7.76
N LYS A 59 -6.24 -2.22 -7.88
CA LYS A 59 -6.96 -2.24 -9.16
C LYS A 59 -6.82 -0.90 -9.89
N ARG A 60 -6.70 -0.91 -11.21
CA ARG A 60 -6.45 0.31 -12.00
C ARG A 60 -7.62 1.30 -11.95
N GLU A 61 -8.85 0.80 -11.85
CA GLU A 61 -10.06 1.60 -11.67
C GLU A 61 -10.03 2.46 -10.40
N TRP A 62 -9.24 2.09 -9.39
CA TRP A 62 -9.07 2.87 -8.16
C TRP A 62 -8.13 4.07 -8.33
N LEU A 63 -7.61 4.35 -9.52
CA LEU A 63 -6.84 5.57 -9.76
C LEU A 63 -7.71 6.83 -9.62
N GLU A 64 -8.99 6.73 -9.97
CA GLU A 64 -9.95 7.80 -9.72
C GLU A 64 -10.25 7.91 -8.22
N SER A 65 -10.09 9.11 -7.64
CA SER A 65 -10.21 9.33 -6.19
C SER A 65 -11.60 8.98 -5.65
N SER A 66 -12.65 9.31 -6.39
CA SER A 66 -14.05 9.01 -6.03
C SER A 66 -14.32 7.51 -5.90
N VAL A 67 -13.75 6.70 -6.80
CA VAL A 67 -13.84 5.24 -6.82
C VAL A 67 -12.95 4.70 -5.70
N ARG A 68 -11.70 5.16 -5.61
CA ARG A 68 -10.72 4.73 -4.60
C ARG A 68 -11.28 4.75 -3.18
N LYS A 69 -11.95 5.84 -2.79
CA LYS A 69 -12.52 6.00 -1.44
C LYS A 69 -13.52 4.90 -1.07
N GLN A 70 -14.25 4.38 -2.05
CA GLN A 70 -15.21 3.27 -1.84
C GLN A 70 -14.49 1.93 -1.57
N HIS A 71 -13.20 1.84 -1.91
CA HIS A 71 -12.40 0.62 -1.84
C HIS A 71 -11.24 0.72 -0.83
N TYR A 72 -11.25 1.70 0.07
CA TYR A 72 -10.20 1.83 1.09
C TYR A 72 -10.07 0.61 2.00
N GLN A 73 -11.16 -0.11 2.25
CA GLN A 73 -11.12 -1.36 2.99
C GLN A 73 -10.26 -2.42 2.28
N GLU A 74 -10.53 -2.71 0.99
CA GLU A 74 -9.75 -3.67 0.19
C GLU A 74 -8.27 -3.25 0.03
N ILE A 75 -8.03 -1.94 -0.11
CA ILE A 75 -6.67 -1.40 -0.17
C ILE A 75 -5.95 -1.60 1.16
N GLY A 76 -6.62 -1.35 2.29
CA GLY A 76 -6.06 -1.52 3.63
C GLY A 76 -5.76 -2.99 3.95
N GLU A 77 -6.64 -3.90 3.56
CA GLU A 77 -6.44 -5.36 3.67
C GLU A 77 -5.23 -5.84 2.85
N SER A 78 -4.90 -5.16 1.76
CA SER A 78 -3.68 -5.40 0.98
C SER A 78 -2.41 -4.95 1.70
N THR A 79 -2.51 -4.12 2.75
CA THR A 79 -1.37 -3.59 3.51
C THR A 79 -1.18 -4.23 4.86
N CYS A 80 -2.15 -5.01 5.38
CA CYS A 80 -2.13 -5.43 6.78
C CYS A 80 -1.71 -6.89 7.04
N SER A 81 -1.55 -7.73 6.01
CA SER A 81 -1.30 -9.19 6.17
C SER A 81 -0.57 -9.80 4.97
N TRP A 82 0.34 -10.78 5.12
CA TRP A 82 1.07 -11.25 6.31
C TRP A 82 2.56 -11.03 6.05
N TRP A 83 3.18 -10.11 6.80
CA TRP A 83 4.48 -9.54 6.44
C TRP A 83 5.63 -10.09 7.27
N LYS A 84 6.78 -10.27 6.62
CA LYS A 84 8.05 -10.49 7.31
C LYS A 84 8.57 -9.16 7.88
N LEU A 85 7.92 -8.69 8.93
CA LEU A 85 8.23 -7.47 9.67
C LEU A 85 8.39 -7.78 11.16
N SER A 86 8.85 -6.79 11.94
CA SER A 86 9.00 -6.88 13.38
C SER A 86 8.14 -5.81 14.04
N GLU A 87 7.17 -6.23 14.85
CA GLU A 87 6.35 -5.34 15.70
C GLU A 87 7.24 -4.45 16.58
N ASP A 88 8.25 -5.04 17.24
CA ASP A 88 9.19 -4.31 18.09
C ASP A 88 9.88 -3.18 17.33
N THR A 89 10.28 -3.41 16.08
CA THR A 89 10.93 -2.38 15.24
C THR A 89 9.95 -1.26 14.88
N ILE A 90 8.70 -1.60 14.59
CA ILE A 90 7.65 -0.63 14.25
C ILE A 90 7.36 0.25 15.47
N GLN A 91 7.20 -0.37 16.65
CA GLN A 91 6.96 0.34 17.91
C GLN A 91 8.16 1.20 18.34
N GLN A 92 9.39 0.68 18.26
CA GLN A 92 10.61 1.44 18.59
C GLN A 92 10.80 2.67 17.70
N LYS A 93 10.35 2.59 16.44
CA LYS A 93 10.37 3.72 15.50
C LYS A 93 9.17 4.67 15.68
N GLY A 94 8.19 4.35 16.54
CA GLY A 94 7.01 5.16 16.74
C GLY A 94 6.10 5.24 15.50
N ILE A 95 6.07 4.19 14.68
CA ILE A 95 5.26 4.20 13.45
C ILE A 95 3.80 3.92 13.81
N GLU A 96 2.94 4.91 13.54
CA GLU A 96 1.49 4.79 13.76
C GLU A 96 0.71 4.48 12.48
N TYR A 97 1.31 4.72 11.31
CA TYR A 97 0.59 4.70 10.04
C TYR A 97 1.21 3.76 8.99
N ALA A 98 0.35 3.01 8.33
CA ALA A 98 0.63 2.27 7.11
C ALA A 98 0.10 3.04 5.90
N VAL A 99 0.87 3.08 4.82
CA VAL A 99 0.55 3.83 3.59
C VAL A 99 0.57 2.89 2.39
N ALA A 100 -0.55 2.80 1.68
CA ALA A 100 -0.56 2.11 0.39
C ALA A 100 0.00 3.05 -0.69
N ALA A 101 1.02 2.60 -1.40
CA ALA A 101 1.57 3.29 -2.56
C ALA A 101 1.40 2.43 -3.82
N TYR A 102 0.86 2.99 -4.89
CA TYR A 102 0.75 2.30 -6.18
C TYR A 102 1.45 3.12 -7.25
N ARG A 103 2.31 2.48 -8.04
CA ARG A 103 3.20 3.12 -9.02
C ARG A 103 4.12 4.20 -8.45
N GLY A 104 4.44 4.09 -7.16
CA GLY A 104 5.31 5.06 -6.46
C GLY A 104 4.59 6.32 -5.97
N VAL A 105 3.25 6.33 -5.99
CA VAL A 105 2.43 7.43 -5.47
C VAL A 105 1.58 6.90 -4.32
N THR A 106 1.51 7.64 -3.20
CA THR A 106 0.64 7.30 -2.06
C THR A 106 -0.84 7.39 -2.47
N ARG A 107 -1.66 6.43 -2.04
CA ARG A 107 -3.05 6.28 -2.48
C ARG A 107 -4.04 6.19 -1.32
N ALA A 108 -3.63 5.63 -0.20
CA ALA A 108 -4.44 5.49 1.00
C ALA A 108 -3.56 5.46 2.25
N LEU A 109 -4.13 5.91 3.37
CA LEU A 109 -3.50 5.99 4.67
C LEU A 109 -4.34 5.21 5.68
N PHE A 110 -3.67 4.45 6.53
CA PHE A 110 -4.29 3.61 7.53
C PHE A 110 -3.58 3.78 8.86
N ARG A 111 -4.35 3.97 9.94
CA ARG A 111 -3.79 3.93 11.29
C ARG A 111 -3.70 2.50 11.73
N ILE A 112 -2.52 2.07 12.19
CA ILE A 112 -2.31 0.75 12.77
C ILE A 112 -3.01 0.74 14.13
N LYS A 113 -3.91 -0.22 14.38
CA LYS A 113 -4.55 -0.35 15.68
C LYS A 113 -3.56 -0.92 16.69
N PRO A 114 -3.27 -0.21 17.80
CA PRO A 114 -2.42 -0.76 18.85
C PRO A 114 -3.05 -2.04 19.41
N ASP A 115 -2.21 -2.95 19.88
CA ASP A 115 -2.62 -4.21 20.53
C ASP A 115 -3.46 -5.16 19.65
N THR A 116 -3.38 -5.02 18.31
CA THR A 116 -4.05 -5.91 17.35
C THR A 116 -3.08 -6.75 16.52
N TRP A 117 -1.82 -6.84 16.95
CA TRP A 117 -0.79 -7.60 16.27
C TRP A 117 -1.06 -9.10 16.37
N GLU A 118 -1.02 -9.76 15.23
CA GLU A 118 -1.21 -11.20 15.12
C GLU A 118 -0.04 -11.84 14.38
N ASP A 119 0.24 -13.09 14.71
CA ASP A 119 1.32 -13.88 14.14
C ASP A 119 0.78 -15.07 13.38
N THR A 120 1.33 -15.30 12.19
CA THR A 120 1.20 -16.57 11.46
C THR A 120 2.58 -17.15 11.17
N PHE A 121 2.64 -18.47 10.99
CA PHE A 121 3.87 -19.19 10.71
C PHE A 121 3.69 -19.98 9.42
N GLU A 122 4.52 -19.68 8.41
CA GLU A 122 4.60 -20.55 7.25
C GLU A 122 5.30 -21.86 7.61
N SER A 123 4.63 -22.98 7.31
CA SER A 123 5.11 -24.33 7.61
C SER A 123 6.38 -24.72 6.86
N ASP A 124 6.67 -24.07 5.73
CA ASP A 124 7.72 -24.47 4.78
C ASP A 124 8.96 -23.56 4.85
N ALA A 125 9.13 -22.79 5.92
CA ALA A 125 10.34 -22.00 6.12
C ALA A 125 11.51 -22.93 6.54
N ASP A 126 12.47 -23.14 5.62
CA ASP A 126 13.65 -24.00 5.77
C ASP A 126 14.50 -23.73 7.03
N ASP A 127 14.32 -22.60 7.70
CA ASP A 127 15.08 -22.17 8.88
C ASP A 127 14.24 -21.99 10.16
N GLY A 128 12.94 -22.30 10.13
CA GLY A 128 12.04 -22.09 11.27
C GLY A 128 11.72 -20.61 11.58
N TYR A 129 12.15 -19.66 10.74
CA TYR A 129 11.87 -18.23 10.88
C TYR A 129 10.71 -17.76 9.98
N GLY A 130 9.69 -18.61 9.83
CA GLY A 130 8.48 -18.34 9.04
C GLY A 130 7.47 -17.38 9.67
N ARG A 131 7.84 -16.66 10.75
CA ARG A 131 6.96 -15.72 11.45
C ARG A 131 6.61 -14.56 10.53
N ARG A 132 5.32 -14.31 10.39
CA ARG A 132 4.78 -13.17 9.66
C ARG A 132 3.75 -12.50 10.54
N ILE A 133 3.79 -11.18 10.54
CA ILE A 133 2.92 -10.36 11.38
C ILE A 133 1.84 -9.71 10.53
N GLY A 134 0.70 -9.47 11.15
CA GLY A 134 -0.36 -8.62 10.64
C GLY A 134 -0.98 -7.79 11.76
N TRP A 135 -1.80 -6.82 11.39
CA TRP A 135 -2.51 -5.94 12.32
C TRP A 135 -3.91 -5.59 11.79
N GLN A 136 -4.77 -5.10 12.67
CA GLN A 136 -5.99 -4.42 12.25
C GLN A 136 -5.72 -2.92 12.06
N PHE A 137 -6.57 -2.23 11.29
CA PHE A 137 -6.37 -0.83 10.99
C PHE A 137 -7.67 -0.02 11.06
N ASP A 138 -7.53 1.30 11.13
CA ASP A 138 -8.58 2.27 10.84
C ASP A 138 -8.25 3.04 9.57
N ILE A 139 -9.27 3.31 8.76
CA ILE A 139 -9.14 4.12 7.54
C ILE A 139 -8.95 5.58 7.96
N VAL A 140 -7.94 6.23 7.38
CA VAL A 140 -7.71 7.67 7.53
C VAL A 140 -7.92 8.32 6.17
N ASP A 141 -9.00 9.07 6.04
CA ASP A 141 -9.42 9.71 4.77
C ASP A 141 -9.51 11.24 4.84
N SER A 142 -9.09 11.81 5.97
CA SER A 142 -9.15 13.23 6.28
C SER A 142 -8.21 13.61 7.43
N GLY A 143 -7.91 14.90 7.57
CA GLY A 143 -7.06 15.47 8.62
C GLY A 143 -5.61 15.71 8.19
N ASP A 144 -4.85 16.40 9.03
CA ASP A 144 -3.53 16.94 8.67
C ASP A 144 -2.54 15.89 8.17
N VAL A 145 -2.50 14.71 8.81
CA VAL A 145 -1.63 13.59 8.40
C VAL A 145 -2.08 13.06 7.03
N PHE A 146 -3.39 12.91 6.82
CA PHE A 146 -3.90 12.47 5.53
C PHE A 146 -3.56 13.48 4.43
N ASP A 147 -3.77 14.76 4.67
CA ASP A 147 -3.52 15.83 3.69
C ASP A 147 -2.04 15.89 3.30
N GLN A 148 -1.13 15.70 4.26
CA GLN A 148 0.32 15.69 4.02
C GLN A 148 0.83 14.40 3.38
N VAL A 149 0.25 13.24 3.70
CA VAL A 149 0.77 11.95 3.22
C VAL A 149 0.09 11.52 1.91
N VAL A 150 -1.21 11.73 1.77
CA VAL A 150 -2.01 11.33 0.60
C VAL A 150 -2.63 12.55 -0.09
N GLY A 151 -3.39 13.37 0.62
CA GLY A 151 -4.09 14.52 0.05
C GLY A 151 -5.00 14.17 -1.12
N GLU A 152 -5.25 15.13 -2.01
CA GLU A 152 -6.17 14.96 -3.13
C GLU A 152 -5.64 13.99 -4.20
N HIS A 153 -4.34 14.08 -4.49
CA HIS A 153 -3.72 13.41 -5.65
C HIS A 153 -2.71 12.31 -5.29
N GLY A 154 -2.32 12.20 -4.02
CA GLY A 154 -1.17 11.42 -3.58
C GLY A 154 0.12 12.25 -3.55
N HIS A 155 1.18 11.63 -3.03
CA HIS A 155 2.54 12.13 -3.07
C HIS A 155 3.47 11.07 -3.64
N ARG A 156 4.49 11.48 -4.40
CA ARG A 156 5.51 10.57 -4.90
C ARG A 156 6.46 10.13 -3.80
N VAL A 157 6.70 8.83 -3.72
CA VAL A 157 7.69 8.21 -2.84
C VAL A 157 8.99 8.06 -3.63
N GLU A 158 9.99 8.90 -3.35
CA GLU A 158 11.28 8.93 -4.06
C GLU A 158 12.48 8.74 -3.13
N PRO A 159 13.29 7.67 -3.27
CA PRO A 159 13.40 6.84 -4.46
C PRO A 159 12.30 5.79 -4.54
N ARG A 160 11.85 5.51 -5.77
CA ARG A 160 10.79 4.53 -6.01
C ARG A 160 11.15 3.20 -5.36
N PRO A 161 10.25 2.61 -4.55
CA PRO A 161 10.53 1.33 -3.92
C PRO A 161 10.76 0.23 -4.95
N THR A 162 11.85 -0.52 -4.82
CA THR A 162 12.23 -1.60 -5.75
C THR A 162 11.58 -2.94 -5.41
N GLN A 163 11.30 -3.21 -4.13
CA GLN A 163 10.39 -4.24 -3.60
C GLN A 163 10.43 -4.24 -2.07
N ASN A 164 9.41 -4.85 -1.46
CA ASN A 164 9.17 -5.06 -0.02
C ASN A 164 8.99 -3.76 0.78
N GLN A 165 7.90 -3.71 1.54
CA GLN A 165 7.51 -2.68 2.51
C GLN A 165 8.69 -1.91 3.13
N ARG A 166 8.55 -0.59 3.25
CA ARG A 166 9.65 0.31 3.65
C ARG A 166 9.30 1.18 4.85
N TYR A 167 10.29 1.35 5.72
CA TYR A 167 10.29 2.36 6.76
C TYR A 167 10.66 3.72 6.15
N TRP A 168 9.83 4.72 6.39
CA TRP A 168 10.05 6.12 6.05
C TRP A 168 10.24 6.94 7.33
N PRO A 169 10.94 8.09 7.31
CA PRO A 169 11.92 8.48 6.30
C PRO A 169 13.13 7.51 6.32
N TRP A 170 13.81 7.36 5.18
CA TRP A 170 14.94 6.42 5.05
C TRP A 170 16.25 6.95 5.61
#